data_AF-A0A926BHZ0-F1
#
_entry.id   AF-A0A926BHZ0-F1
#
_cell.length_a   1.000
_cell.length_b   1.000
_cell.length_c   1.000
_cell.angle_alpha   90.00
_cell.angle_beta   90.00
_cell.angle_gamma   90.00
#
_symmetry.space_group_name_H-M   'P 1'
#
loop_
_entity.id
_entity.type
_entity.pdbx_description
1 polymer ?
#
loop_
_entity_poly.entity_id
_entity_poly.type
_entity_poly.pdbx_seq_one_letter_code
_entity_poly.pdbx_strand_id
1 'polypeptide(L)'
;MDEGSEQGESTATVVQDKMSEYRVLVAPVEQAIKELQHARGMLRARAESEIHAIAPALAALSEALNISTLDLLLASDRQAFLRDAFAISNVSPDVVREKVLAASSGSTEMLGLLPAEERDL
;
A
#
# COMPACT_ATOMS: atom_id res chain seq x y z
N MET A 1 62.61 9.73 -32.20
CA MET A 1 62.29 8.72 -31.16
C MET A 1 61.89 9.51 -29.94
N ASP A 2 60.59 9.55 -29.66
CA ASP A 2 60.06 10.11 -28.43
C ASP A 2 59.06 9.06 -27.93
N GLU A 3 59.54 8.24 -27.00
CA GLU A 3 58.78 7.22 -26.29
C GLU A 3 58.31 7.85 -24.99
N GLY A 4 57.02 7.72 -24.67
CA GLY A 4 56.53 7.98 -23.32
C GLY A 4 55.40 9.00 -23.24
N SER A 5 54.23 8.67 -23.80
CA SER A 5 52.97 9.30 -23.43
C SER A 5 51.92 8.23 -23.09
N GLU A 6 52.30 7.29 -22.23
CA GLU A 6 51.40 6.32 -21.61
C GLU A 6 51.44 6.49 -20.08
N GLN A 7 51.11 7.68 -19.57
CA GLN A 7 50.91 7.85 -18.14
C GLN A 7 49.70 8.73 -17.87
N GLY A 8 48.62 8.07 -17.43
CA GLY A 8 47.46 8.68 -16.81
C GLY A 8 46.19 8.49 -17.61
N GLU A 9 45.69 7.25 -17.67
CA GLU A 9 44.23 7.09 -17.74
C GLU A 9 43.68 7.86 -16.54
N SER A 10 43.04 9.01 -16.81
CA SER A 10 42.61 9.93 -15.76
C SER A 10 41.75 9.16 -14.76
N THR A 11 42.03 9.31 -13.47
CA THR A 11 41.25 8.67 -12.41
C THR A 11 39.76 8.97 -12.53
N ALA A 12 39.40 10.12 -13.11
CA ALA A 12 38.02 10.47 -13.43
C ALA A 12 37.40 9.55 -14.50
N THR A 13 38.17 9.17 -15.52
CA THR A 13 37.73 8.24 -16.59
C THR A 13 37.51 6.84 -16.02
N VAL A 14 38.47 6.32 -15.24
CA VAL A 14 38.35 5.00 -14.59
C VAL A 14 37.15 4.94 -13.64
N VAL A 15 36.90 6.01 -12.88
CA VAL A 15 35.71 6.11 -12.00
C VAL A 15 34.42 6.16 -12.82
N GLN A 16 34.39 6.87 -13.93
CA GLN A 16 33.22 6.92 -14.82
C GLN A 16 32.93 5.56 -15.46
N ASP A 17 33.95 4.83 -15.90
CA ASP A 17 33.79 3.50 -16.48
C ASP A 17 33.25 2.52 -15.45
N LYS A 18 33.76 2.54 -14.21
CA LYS A 18 33.21 1.73 -13.12
C LYS A 18 31.79 2.10 -12.73
N MET A 19 31.43 3.38 -12.78
CA MET A 19 30.04 3.82 -12.57
C MET A 19 29.12 3.37 -13.70
N SER A 20 29.61 3.36 -14.95
CA SER A 20 28.88 2.85 -16.11
C SER A 20 28.65 1.34 -16.00
N GLU A 21 29.71 0.57 -15.70
CA GLU A 21 29.62 -0.88 -15.42
C GLU A 21 28.61 -1.18 -14.31
N TYR A 22 28.69 -0.44 -13.20
CA TYR A 22 27.75 -0.62 -12.09
C TYR A 22 26.30 -0.35 -12.48
N ARG A 23 26.03 0.72 -13.25
CA ARG A 23 24.68 1.03 -13.74
C ARG A 23 24.13 -0.06 -14.63
N VAL A 24 24.94 -0.63 -15.51
CA VAL A 24 24.55 -1.76 -16.37
C VAL A 24 24.17 -2.98 -15.53
N LEU A 25 24.90 -3.25 -14.45
CA LEU A 25 24.62 -4.37 -13.55
C LEU A 25 23.40 -4.15 -12.65
N VAL A 26 23.14 -2.91 -12.23
CA VAL A 26 22.03 -2.58 -11.33
C VAL A 26 20.70 -2.40 -12.06
N ALA A 27 20.72 -1.93 -13.32
CA ALA A 27 19.49 -1.67 -14.08
C ALA A 27 18.51 -2.88 -14.14
N PRO A 28 18.96 -4.14 -14.36
CA PRO A 28 18.07 -5.30 -14.31
C PRO A 28 17.47 -5.54 -12.92
N VAL A 29 18.21 -5.26 -11.84
CA VAL A 29 17.72 -5.42 -10.47
C VAL A 29 16.65 -4.38 -10.16
N GLU A 30 16.89 -3.12 -10.52
CA GLU A 30 15.89 -2.06 -10.38
C GLU A 30 14.62 -2.37 -11.18
N GLN A 31 14.77 -2.91 -12.38
CA GLN A 31 13.65 -3.35 -13.20
C GLN A 31 12.87 -4.49 -12.55
N ALA A 32 13.56 -5.52 -12.05
CA ALA A 32 12.94 -6.63 -11.34
C ALA A 32 12.18 -6.16 -10.07
N ILE A 33 12.73 -5.17 -9.35
CA ILE A 33 12.06 -4.57 -8.19
C ILE A 33 10.77 -3.87 -8.62
N LYS A 34 10.78 -3.11 -9.72
CA LYS A 34 9.58 -2.44 -10.24
C LYS A 34 8.51 -3.44 -10.67
N GLU A 35 8.91 -4.50 -11.37
CA GLU A 35 8.01 -5.58 -11.81
C GLU A 35 7.40 -6.31 -10.61
N LEU A 36 8.21 -6.62 -9.59
CA LEU A 36 7.73 -7.24 -8.37
C LEU A 36 6.74 -6.34 -7.61
N GLN A 37 7.05 -5.04 -7.50
CA GLN A 37 6.15 -4.06 -6.88
C GLN A 37 4.81 -3.98 -7.64
N HIS A 38 4.86 -4.00 -8.97
CA HIS A 38 3.68 -4.00 -9.82
C HIS A 38 2.84 -5.28 -9.64
N ALA A 39 3.48 -6.46 -9.70
CA ALA A 39 2.82 -7.75 -9.49
C ALA A 39 2.17 -7.84 -8.10
N ARG A 40 2.87 -7.36 -7.07
CA ARG A 40 2.33 -7.25 -5.70
C ARG A 40 1.12 -6.33 -5.65
N GLY A 41 1.16 -5.18 -6.34
CA GLY A 41 0.04 -4.25 -6.45
C GLY A 41 -1.20 -4.91 -7.08
N MET A 42 -1.01 -5.62 -8.20
CA MET A 42 -2.10 -6.36 -8.86
C MET A 42 -2.69 -7.44 -7.96
N LEU A 43 -1.84 -8.22 -7.27
CA LEU A 43 -2.30 -9.26 -6.35
C LEU A 43 -3.11 -8.68 -5.19
N ARG A 44 -2.66 -7.56 -4.61
CA ARG A 44 -3.41 -6.86 -3.56
C ARG A 44 -4.75 -6.36 -4.05
N ALA A 45 -4.80 -5.69 -5.21
CA ALA A 45 -6.06 -5.20 -5.78
C ALA A 45 -7.06 -6.34 -6.06
N ARG A 46 -6.57 -7.47 -6.57
CA ARG A 46 -7.39 -8.67 -6.76
C ARG A 46 -7.92 -9.22 -5.44
N ALA A 47 -7.05 -9.38 -4.44
CA ALA A 47 -7.45 -9.88 -3.13
C ALA A 47 -8.48 -8.95 -2.46
N GLU A 48 -8.29 -7.63 -2.56
CA GLU A 48 -9.27 -6.65 -2.08
C GLU A 48 -10.60 -6.75 -2.82
N SER A 49 -10.58 -6.88 -4.15
CA SER A 49 -11.80 -7.08 -4.94
C SER A 49 -12.54 -8.37 -4.54
N GLU A 50 -11.82 -9.46 -4.28
CA GLU A 50 -12.42 -10.72 -3.80
C GLU A 50 -12.99 -10.55 -2.38
N ILE A 51 -12.28 -9.86 -1.49
CA ILE A 51 -12.78 -9.52 -0.14
C ILE A 51 -14.04 -8.65 -0.23
N HIS A 52 -14.07 -7.65 -1.11
CA HIS A 52 -15.22 -6.76 -1.27
C HIS A 52 -16.45 -7.49 -1.81
N ALA A 53 -16.25 -8.50 -2.66
CA ALA A 53 -17.35 -9.34 -3.16
C ALA A 53 -17.96 -10.22 -2.06
N ILE A 54 -17.16 -10.71 -1.11
CA ILE A 54 -17.63 -11.56 0.00
C ILE A 54 -18.10 -10.77 1.23
N ALA A 55 -17.54 -9.57 1.44
CA ALA A 55 -17.78 -8.70 2.59
C ALA A 55 -18.11 -7.27 2.14
N PRO A 56 -19.34 -7.02 1.64
CA PRO A 56 -19.75 -5.70 1.14
C PRO A 56 -19.71 -4.61 2.21
N ALA A 57 -19.96 -4.95 3.48
CA ALA A 57 -19.86 -3.99 4.58
C ALA A 57 -18.43 -3.48 4.76
N LEU A 58 -17.45 -4.36 4.60
CA LEU A 58 -16.03 -4.03 4.67
C LEU A 58 -15.59 -3.20 3.46
N ALA A 59 -16.13 -3.50 2.28
CA ALA A 59 -15.93 -2.67 1.08
C ALA A 59 -16.40 -1.24 1.33
N ALA A 60 -17.64 -1.07 1.81
CA ALA A 60 -18.22 0.23 2.12
C ALA A 60 -17.43 1.00 3.20
N LEU A 61 -16.94 0.30 4.23
CA LEU A 61 -16.07 0.90 5.25
C LEU A 61 -14.76 1.39 4.63
N SER A 62 -14.11 0.56 3.82
CA SER A 62 -12.82 0.87 3.20
C SER A 62 -12.91 2.04 2.23
N GLU A 63 -14.00 2.13 1.47
CA GLU A 63 -14.28 3.22 0.55
C GLU A 63 -14.60 4.51 1.32
N ALA A 64 -15.45 4.43 2.36
CA ALA A 64 -15.84 5.60 3.14
C ALA A 64 -14.68 6.23 3.92
N LEU A 65 -13.71 5.43 4.34
CA LEU A 65 -12.51 5.89 5.05
C LEU A 65 -11.29 6.06 4.14
N ASN A 66 -11.41 5.73 2.84
CA ASN A 66 -10.31 5.75 1.88
C ASN A 66 -9.06 4.98 2.39
N ILE A 67 -9.28 3.75 2.84
CA ILE A 67 -8.24 2.85 3.39
C ILE A 67 -8.14 1.55 2.60
N SER A 68 -6.97 0.92 2.62
CA SER A 68 -6.81 -0.46 2.14
C SER A 68 -7.51 -1.43 3.08
N THR A 69 -8.35 -2.30 2.52
CA THR A 69 -9.01 -3.37 3.29
C THR A 69 -7.99 -4.37 3.79
N LEU A 70 -6.97 -4.70 3.00
CA LEU A 70 -5.91 -5.60 3.43
C LEU A 70 -5.09 -5.01 4.58
N ASP A 71 -4.77 -3.72 4.55
CA ASP A 71 -4.03 -3.08 5.65
C ASP A 71 -4.83 -3.10 6.95
N LEU A 72 -6.15 -2.85 6.89
CA LEU A 72 -7.03 -2.99 8.03
C LEU A 72 -7.04 -4.42 8.58
N LEU A 73 -7.15 -5.44 7.73
CA LEU A 73 -7.23 -6.84 8.15
C LEU A 73 -5.91 -7.36 8.75
N LEU A 74 -4.78 -6.90 8.19
CA LEU A 74 -3.42 -7.27 8.59
C LEU A 74 -2.86 -6.40 9.72
N ALA A 75 -3.52 -5.31 10.09
CA ALA A 75 -3.12 -4.47 11.20
C ALA A 75 -3.04 -5.28 12.50
N SER A 76 -1.94 -5.10 13.24
CA SER A 76 -1.73 -5.69 14.55
C SER A 76 -2.74 -5.19 15.58
N ASP A 77 -3.14 -3.91 15.46
CA ASP A 77 -4.23 -3.30 16.21
C ASP A 77 -5.22 -2.62 15.23
N ARG A 78 -6.33 -3.31 14.97
CA ARG A 78 -7.36 -2.82 14.04
C ARG A 78 -8.12 -1.62 14.59
N GLN A 79 -8.28 -1.52 15.90
CA GLN A 79 -9.01 -0.39 16.51
C GLN A 79 -8.19 0.88 16.41
N ALA A 80 -6.88 0.81 16.69
CA ALA A 80 -5.98 1.94 16.48
C ALA A 80 -5.97 2.38 15.02
N PHE A 81 -5.83 1.43 14.09
CA PHE A 81 -5.87 1.72 12.65
C PHE A 81 -7.16 2.44 12.23
N LEU A 82 -8.32 1.97 12.69
CA LEU A 82 -9.60 2.61 12.38
C LEU A 82 -9.72 4.00 13.00
N ARG A 83 -9.28 4.19 14.25
CA ARG A 83 -9.28 5.52 14.88
C ARG A 83 -8.43 6.50 14.07
N ASP A 84 -7.25 6.09 13.64
CA ASP A 84 -6.36 6.93 12.84
C ASP A 84 -6.99 7.25 11.47
N ALA A 85 -7.62 6.26 10.84
CA ALA A 85 -8.36 6.46 9.59
C ALA A 85 -9.53 7.45 9.75
N PHE A 86 -10.30 7.36 10.83
CA PHE A 86 -11.36 8.31 11.15
C PHE A 86 -10.81 9.71 11.48
N ALA A 87 -9.67 9.81 12.15
CA ALA A 87 -9.06 11.09 12.49
C ALA A 87 -8.57 11.87 11.26
N ILE A 88 -8.20 11.17 10.19
CA ILE A 88 -7.75 11.76 8.92
C ILE A 88 -8.93 11.94 7.94
N SER A 89 -10.00 11.16 8.11
CA SER A 89 -11.19 11.26 7.28
C SER A 89 -12.01 12.52 7.61
N ASN A 90 -12.54 13.17 6.57
CA ASN A 90 -13.52 14.24 6.71
C ASN A 90 -14.97 13.73 6.82
N VAL A 91 -15.17 12.41 6.94
CA VAL A 91 -16.49 11.78 6.98
C VAL A 91 -16.89 11.50 8.42
N SER A 92 -18.10 11.94 8.79
CA SER A 92 -18.66 11.66 10.13
C SER A 92 -18.83 10.14 10.36
N PRO A 93 -18.55 9.64 11.57
CA PRO A 93 -18.80 8.24 11.94
C PRO A 93 -20.22 7.75 11.64
N ASP A 94 -21.23 8.61 11.80
CA ASP A 94 -22.62 8.24 11.51
C ASP A 94 -22.87 8.00 10.02
N VAL A 95 -22.23 8.78 9.15
CA VAL A 95 -22.31 8.60 7.69
C VAL A 95 -21.62 7.31 7.28
N VAL A 96 -20.47 6.99 7.89
CA VAL A 96 -19.78 5.72 7.66
C VAL A 96 -20.66 4.55 8.12
N ARG A 97 -21.25 4.65 9.32
CA ARG A 97 -22.17 3.66 9.87
C ARG A 97 -23.38 3.42 8.96
N GLU A 98 -24.01 4.48 8.46
CA GLU A 98 -25.14 4.39 7.53
C GLU A 98 -24.76 3.63 6.25
N LYS A 99 -23.63 4.00 5.62
CA LYS A 99 -23.12 3.31 4.41
C LYS A 99 -22.83 1.83 4.65
N VAL A 100 -22.17 1.53 5.76
CA VAL A 100 -21.83 0.15 6.14
C VAL A 100 -23.10 -0.66 6.41
N LEU A 101 -24.07 -0.12 7.14
CA LEU A 101 -25.34 -0.77 7.39
C LEU A 101 -26.13 -1.01 6.10
N ALA A 102 -26.21 -0.01 5.22
CA ALA A 102 -26.85 -0.13 3.92
C ALA A 102 -26.20 -1.25 3.08
N ALA A 103 -24.86 -1.32 3.04
CA ALA A 103 -24.14 -2.38 2.34
C ALA A 103 -24.32 -3.77 2.98
N SER A 104 -24.49 -3.84 4.30
CA SER A 104 -24.74 -5.08 5.04
C SER A 104 -26.17 -5.61 4.90
N SER A 105 -27.14 -4.76 4.52
CA SER A 105 -28.56 -5.13 4.49
C SER A 105 -28.94 -6.25 3.50
N GLY A 106 -28.01 -6.66 2.63
CA GLY A 106 -28.14 -7.83 1.75
C GLY A 106 -27.29 -9.06 2.13
N SER A 107 -26.47 -8.96 3.19
CA SER A 107 -25.50 -10.00 3.58
C SER A 107 -25.62 -10.32 5.06
N THR A 108 -25.56 -11.61 5.42
CA THR A 108 -25.58 -12.10 6.81
C THR A 108 -24.29 -11.74 7.57
N GLU A 109 -23.86 -10.48 7.58
CA GLU A 109 -22.66 -10.04 8.29
C GLU A 109 -23.05 -9.47 9.66
N MET A 110 -22.66 -10.18 10.73
CA MET A 110 -22.74 -9.67 12.10
C MET A 110 -21.76 -8.51 12.28
N LEU A 111 -22.28 -7.29 12.23
CA LEU A 111 -21.54 -6.06 12.53
C LEU A 111 -21.15 -5.96 14.01
N GLY A 112 -20.05 -6.61 14.36
CA GLY A 112 -19.33 -6.44 15.65
C GLY A 112 -18.09 -5.55 15.55
N LEU A 113 -17.91 -4.82 14.44
CA LEU A 113 -16.66 -4.09 14.12
C LEU A 113 -16.72 -2.57 14.33
N LEU A 114 -17.89 -2.02 14.66
CA LEU A 114 -17.99 -0.60 15.00
C LEU A 114 -17.84 -0.46 16.52
N PRO A 115 -16.99 0.46 17.04
CA PRO A 115 -16.99 0.75 18.45
C PRO A 115 -18.40 1.18 18.84
N ALA A 116 -19.03 0.42 19.74
CA ALA A 116 -20.22 0.87 20.42
C ALA A 116 -19.81 2.13 21.20
N GLU A 117 -20.51 3.23 20.97
CA GLU A 117 -20.41 4.35 21.90
C GLU A 117 -20.80 3.81 23.28
N GLU A 118 -19.85 3.82 24.23
CA GLU A 118 -20.17 3.70 25.65
C GLU A 118 -21.11 4.85 25.99
N ARG A 119 -22.42 4.57 25.98
CA ARG A 119 -23.40 5.42 26.63
C ARG A 119 -23.31 5.12 28.12
N ASP A 120 -22.59 5.99 28.83
CA ASP A 120 -22.75 6.16 30.27
C ASP A 120 -24.22 6.48 30.58
N LEU A 121 -24.95 5.48 31.11
CA LEU A 121 -26.19 5.63 31.88
C LEU A 121 -26.25 4.56 32.97
#